data_AF-A0A376MX33-F1
#
_entry.id   AF-A0A376MX33-F1
#
_cell.length_a   1.000
_cell.length_b   1.000
_cell.length_c   1.000
_cell.angle_alpha   90.00
_cell.angle_beta   90.00
_cell.angle_gamma   90.00
#
_symmetry.space_group_name_H-M   'P 1'
#
loop_
_entity.id
_entity.type
_entity.pdbx_description
1 polymer ?
#
loop_
_entity_poly.entity_id
_entity_poly.type
_entity_poly.pdbx_seq_one_letter_code
_entity_poly.pdbx_strand_id
1 'polypeptide(L)'
;MLNFEKSMLIKEGAEKISKLDYPNFWHQGNLKLRLSYQFEPGADADGVTVHIPLPLLNQVEESGFEWQIPGLRRELIIALIKSLPKTGTP
;
A
#
# COMPACT_ATOMS: atom_id res chain seq x y z
N MET A 1 -31.19 13.53 2.94
CA MET A 1 -30.44 12.58 2.11
C MET A 1 -29.19 13.29 1.61
N LEU A 2 -28.00 12.80 1.96
CA LEU A 2 -26.76 13.31 1.39
C LEU A 2 -26.61 12.72 -0.02
N ASN A 3 -26.74 13.55 -1.05
CA ASN A 3 -26.38 13.17 -2.42
C ASN A 3 -24.90 13.50 -2.61
N PHE A 4 -24.07 12.47 -2.76
CA PHE A 4 -22.68 12.64 -3.13
C PHE A 4 -22.60 12.71 -4.66
N GLU A 5 -22.45 13.91 -5.21
CA GLU A 5 -22.14 14.07 -6.64
C GLU A 5 -20.75 13.54 -6.94
N LYS A 6 -20.60 12.88 -8.09
CA LYS A 6 -19.37 12.22 -8.58
C LYS A 6 -18.17 13.18 -8.65
N SER A 7 -18.42 14.48 -8.71
CA SER A 7 -17.45 15.58 -8.65
C SER A 7 -16.76 15.73 -7.28
N MET A 8 -17.38 15.27 -6.18
CA MET A 8 -16.84 15.36 -4.82
C MET A 8 -15.86 14.22 -4.47
N LEU A 9 -15.78 13.19 -5.31
CA LEU A 9 -14.84 12.07 -5.18
C LEU A 9 -13.41 12.41 -5.65
N ILE A 10 -13.22 13.57 -6.27
CA ILE A 10 -11.91 14.04 -6.68
C ILE A 10 -11.33 14.87 -5.53
N LYS A 11 -10.69 14.18 -4.57
CA LYS A 11 -9.83 14.87 -3.60
C LYS A 11 -8.76 15.64 -4.39
N GLU A 12 -8.80 16.97 -4.31
CA GLU A 12 -7.84 17.93 -4.88
C GLU A 12 -6.43 17.86 -4.23
N GLY A 13 -5.98 16.64 -3.90
CA GLY A 13 -4.65 16.35 -3.37
C GLY A 13 -4.03 15.09 -3.98
N ALA A 14 -4.57 14.58 -5.09
CA ALA A 14 -3.99 13.50 -5.88
C ALA A 14 -2.81 14.00 -6.75
N GLU A 15 -2.01 14.94 -6.24
CA GLU A 15 -0.78 15.35 -6.89
C GLU A 15 0.24 14.20 -6.78
N LYS A 16 0.44 13.53 -7.91
CA LYS A 16 1.53 12.58 -8.21
C LYS A 16 1.53 11.30 -7.37
N ILE A 17 0.50 10.46 -7.53
CA ILE A 17 0.75 9.02 -7.37
C ILE A 17 1.61 8.58 -8.56
N SER A 18 2.91 8.49 -8.36
CA SER A 18 3.84 8.03 -9.39
C SER A 18 3.75 6.51 -9.50
N LYS A 19 3.95 5.94 -10.70
CA LYS A 19 4.12 4.47 -10.84
C LYS A 19 5.27 3.92 -9.97
N LEU A 20 6.17 4.79 -9.53
CA LEU A 20 7.25 4.46 -8.60
C LEU A 20 6.74 4.18 -7.17
N ASP A 21 5.59 4.74 -6.80
CA ASP A 21 4.98 4.54 -5.48
C ASP A 21 4.29 3.17 -5.38
N TYR A 22 3.83 2.63 -6.52
CA TYR A 22 3.17 1.33 -6.66
C TYR A 22 3.87 0.48 -7.74
N PRO A 23 5.05 -0.08 -7.43
CA PRO A 23 5.81 -0.85 -8.40
C PRO A 23 5.05 -2.11 -8.84
N ASN A 24 5.12 -2.47 -10.12
CA ASN A 24 4.56 -3.75 -10.59
C ASN A 24 5.39 -4.97 -10.16
N PHE A 25 6.62 -4.73 -9.69
CA PHE A 25 7.57 -5.78 -9.35
C PHE A 25 8.32 -5.48 -8.07
N TRP A 26 8.51 -6.52 -7.27
CA TRP A 26 9.43 -6.56 -6.15
C TRP A 26 10.76 -7.14 -6.60
N HIS A 27 11.86 -6.56 -6.10
CA HIS A 27 13.21 -6.99 -6.41
C HIS A 27 13.92 -7.44 -5.15
N GLN A 28 14.44 -8.67 -5.14
CA GLN A 28 15.26 -9.22 -4.06
C GLN A 28 16.49 -9.90 -4.67
N GLY A 29 17.65 -9.26 -4.54
CA GLY A 29 18.85 -9.65 -5.29
C GLY A 29 18.57 -9.68 -6.80
N ASN A 30 18.70 -10.86 -7.40
CA ASN A 30 18.46 -11.07 -8.84
C ASN A 30 17.01 -11.48 -9.17
N LEU A 31 16.15 -11.65 -8.15
CA LEU A 31 14.75 -12.03 -8.34
C LEU A 31 13.90 -10.82 -8.70
N LYS A 32 13.01 -11.01 -9.66
CA LYS A 32 11.97 -10.05 -10.05
C LYS A 32 10.61 -10.71 -9.88
N LEU A 33 9.92 -10.36 -8.81
CA LEU A 33 8.64 -10.96 -8.41
C LEU A 33 7.50 -10.01 -8.74
N ARG A 34 6.39 -10.54 -9.25
CA ARG A 34 5.23 -9.70 -9.62
C ARG A 34 4.47 -9.27 -8.37
N LEU A 35 4.00 -8.03 -8.35
CA LEU A 35 3.10 -7.50 -7.33
C LEU A 35 1.66 -7.40 -7.84
N SER A 36 0.69 -7.61 -6.95
CA SER A 36 -0.71 -7.22 -7.15
C SER A 36 -1.21 -6.43 -5.95
N TYR A 37 -2.13 -5.51 -6.23
CA TYR A 37 -2.71 -4.60 -5.24
C TYR A 37 -4.21 -4.81 -5.21
N GLN A 38 -4.77 -4.91 -4.00
CA GLN A 38 -6.21 -4.90 -3.79
C GLN A 38 -6.52 -3.90 -2.68
N PHE A 39 -7.51 -3.04 -2.95
CA PHE A 39 -7.95 -1.98 -2.03
C PHE A 39 -9.41 -2.22 -1.72
N GLU A 40 -9.67 -3.26 -0.93
CA GLU A 40 -11.02 -3.65 -0.53
C GLU A 40 -11.05 -3.92 0.97
N PRO A 41 -11.38 -2.89 1.79
CA PRO A 41 -11.42 -3.02 3.23
C PRO A 41 -12.32 -4.18 3.66
N GLY A 42 -11.72 -5.19 4.31
CA GLY A 42 -12.42 -6.37 4.83
C GLY A 42 -12.25 -7.65 4.00
N ALA A 43 -11.50 -7.63 2.88
CA ALA A 43 -11.05 -8.84 2.21
C ALA A 43 -9.72 -9.35 2.80
N ASP A 44 -9.51 -10.67 2.86
CA ASP A 44 -8.23 -11.26 3.31
C ASP A 44 -7.02 -10.80 2.46
N ALA A 45 -7.27 -10.41 1.20
CA ALA A 45 -6.26 -9.92 0.27
C ALA A 45 -6.12 -8.39 0.25
N ASP A 46 -6.76 -7.67 1.18
CA ASP A 46 -6.63 -6.22 1.27
C ASP A 46 -5.16 -5.83 1.51
N GLY A 47 -4.57 -5.08 0.58
CA GLY A 47 -3.17 -4.70 0.58
C GLY A 47 -2.37 -5.17 -0.62
N VAL A 48 -1.16 -5.68 -0.36
CA VAL A 48 -0.13 -5.97 -1.37
C VAL A 48 0.19 -7.45 -1.35
N THR A 49 0.12 -8.10 -2.51
CA THR A 49 0.48 -9.51 -2.66
C THR A 49 1.71 -9.63 -3.57
N VAL A 50 2.68 -10.43 -3.13
CA VAL A 50 3.84 -10.83 -3.92
C VAL A 50 3.61 -12.22 -4.49
N HIS A 51 3.76 -12.36 -5.80
CA HIS A 51 3.62 -13.65 -6.48
C HIS A 51 5.00 -14.31 -6.58
N ILE A 52 5.20 -15.40 -5.85
CA ILE A 52 6.44 -16.19 -5.83
C ILE A 52 6.24 -17.48 -6.62
N PRO A 53 6.91 -17.65 -7.77
CA PRO A 53 6.92 -18.93 -8.47
C PRO A 53 7.56 -20.02 -7.61
N LEU A 54 6.92 -21.18 -7.52
CA LEU A 54 7.42 -22.36 -6.79
C LEU A 54 8.91 -22.67 -7.02
N PRO A 55 9.45 -22.63 -8.27
CA PRO A 55 10.87 -22.87 -8.51
C PRO A 55 11.83 -21.83 -7.91
N LEU A 56 11.33 -20.65 -7.56
CA LEU A 56 12.11 -19.57 -6.94
C LEU A 56 11.94 -19.53 -5.42
N LEU A 57 11.00 -20.30 -4.86
CA LEU A 57 10.65 -20.25 -3.44
C LEU A 57 11.85 -20.50 -2.51
N ASN A 58 12.74 -21.42 -2.90
CA ASN A 58 13.96 -21.73 -2.14
C ASN A 58 15.07 -20.69 -2.25
N GLN A 59 14.92 -19.69 -3.14
CA GLN A 59 15.85 -18.59 -3.34
C GLN A 59 15.33 -17.28 -2.71
N VAL A 60 14.08 -17.29 -2.24
CA VAL A 60 13.47 -16.14 -1.60
C VAL A 60 13.85 -16.12 -0.13
N GLU A 61 14.36 -14.97 0.31
CA GLU A 61 14.64 -14.68 1.71
C GLU A 61 13.45 -13.92 2.32
N GLU A 62 13.16 -14.12 3.61
CA GLU A 62 12.14 -13.32 4.31
C GLU A 62 12.55 -11.84 4.41
N SER A 63 13.86 -11.59 4.48
CA SER A 63 14.42 -10.25 4.64
C SER A 63 13.99 -9.30 3.50
N GLY A 64 13.52 -8.12 3.89
CA GLY A 64 13.06 -7.09 2.95
C GLY A 64 11.55 -7.04 2.73
N PHE A 65 10.80 -8.15 2.89
CA PHE A 65 9.33 -8.11 2.82
C PHE A 65 8.67 -7.40 4.00
N GLU A 66 9.46 -7.05 5.02
CA GLU A 66 9.07 -6.25 6.17
C GLU A 66 8.68 -4.81 5.78
N TRP A 67 9.14 -4.34 4.63
CA TRP A 67 8.90 -2.96 4.18
C TRP A 67 7.62 -2.85 3.35
N GLN A 68 6.71 -1.96 3.77
CA GLN A 68 5.61 -1.53 2.89
C GLN A 68 6.16 -0.84 1.63
N ILE A 69 5.46 -1.00 0.50
CA ILE A 69 5.73 -0.23 -0.72
C ILE A 69 5.60 1.27 -0.48
N PRO A 70 6.39 2.11 -1.19
CA PRO A 70 6.46 3.55 -0.93
C PRO A 70 5.09 4.25 -0.92
N GLY A 71 4.17 3.85 -1.80
CA GLY A 71 2.83 4.43 -1.91
C GLY A 71 1.95 4.24 -0.68
N LEU A 72 2.13 3.16 0.09
CA LEU A 72 1.35 2.91 1.31
C LEU A 72 1.98 3.55 2.56
N ARG A 73 3.28 3.86 2.54
CA ARG A 73 3.98 4.44 3.68
C ARG A 73 3.38 5.77 4.09
N ARG A 74 3.06 6.63 3.12
CA ARG A 74 2.49 7.95 3.40
C ARG A 74 1.08 7.85 4.00
N GLU A 75 0.23 6.98 3.48
CA GLU A 75 -1.11 6.79 4.02
C GLU A 75 -1.08 6.18 5.43
N LEU A 76 -0.21 5.20 5.68
CA LEU A 76 -0.02 4.64 7.03
C LEU A 76 0.48 5.71 8.02
N ILE A 77 1.49 6.50 7.65
CA ILE A 77 1.98 7.59 8.51
C ILE A 77 0.86 8.59 8.82
N ILE A 78 0.05 8.96 7.82
CA ILE A 78 -1.11 9.85 8.02
C ILE A 78 -2.14 9.18 8.95
N ALA A 79 -2.44 7.90 8.75
CA ALA A 79 -3.38 7.15 9.58
C ALA A 79 -2.88 7.08 11.03
N LEU A 80 -1.59 6.80 11.25
CA LEU A 80 -0.96 6.77 12.57
C LEU A 80 -0.97 8.14 13.25
N ILE A 81 -0.69 9.22 12.51
CA ILE A 81 -0.78 10.59 13.03
C ILE A 81 -2.22 10.90 13.44
N LYS A 82 -3.21 10.48 12.64
CA LYS A 82 -4.63 10.67 12.94
C LYS A 82 -5.12 9.79 14.09
N SER A 83 -4.54 8.61 14.29
CA SER A 83 -4.88 7.69 15.37
C SER A 83 -4.20 8.05 16.69
N LEU A 84 -3.24 8.99 16.69
CA LEU A 84 -2.71 9.53 17.93
C LEU A 84 -3.88 10.09 18.74
N PRO A 85 -3.99 9.73 20.04
CA PRO A 85 -4.97 10.34 20.91
C PRO A 85 -4.73 11.84 20.87
N LYS A 86 -5.78 12.61 20.57
CA LYS A 86 -5.71 14.07 20.66
C LYS A 86 -5.49 14.41 22.13
N THR A 87 -4.24 14.60 22.53
CA THR A 87 -3.92 15.15 23.84
C THR A 87 -4.28 16.62 23.83
N GLY A 88 -5.40 16.90 24.50
CA GLY A 88 -5.96 18.23 24.73
C GLY A 88 -7.48 18.10 24.72
N THR A 89 -8.19 18.26 25.83
CA THR A 89 -7.90 18.90 27.13
C THR A 89 -9.18 18.74 27.99
N PRO A 90 -9.25 19.10 29.28
CA PRO A 90 -8.28 19.10 30.38
C PRO A 90 -8.45 17.91 31.36
#